data_AF-A0AAF0TLD2-F1
#
_entry.id   AF-A0AAF0TLD2-F1
#
_cell.length_a   1.000
_cell.length_b   1.000
_cell.length_c   1.000
_cell.angle_alpha   90.00
_cell.angle_beta   90.00
_cell.angle_gamma   90.00
#
_symmetry.space_group_name_H-M   'P 1'
#
loop_
_entity.id
_entity.type
_entity.pdbx_description
1 polymer ?
#
loop_
_entity_poly.entity_id
_entity_poly.type
_entity_poly.pdbx_seq_one_letter_code
_entity_poly.pdbx_strand_id
1 'polypeptide(L)'
;LSNRFGTTIQIDPLYPQAFALKTWSDEIKPLLSTYTTKNTTATGSLLFVPFEEHIVPIVNTQQQSLGQIFHVQAQLSISNETQRFCVLVCSDCKQIFPRNWSQRRFYCTTCRRSIHLTPRYQENIFT
;
A
#
# COMPACT_ATOMS: atom_id res chain seq x y z
N LEU A 1 4.38 -5.13 16.87
CA LEU A 1 5.61 -5.15 17.70
C LEU A 1 6.69 -5.87 16.92
N SER A 2 7.89 -5.30 16.80
CA SER A 2 9.03 -5.97 16.15
C SER A 2 10.19 -6.01 17.13
N ASN A 3 10.83 -7.17 17.27
CA ASN A 3 12.05 -7.31 18.06
C ASN A 3 13.26 -6.91 17.18
N ARG A 4 14.19 -6.12 17.73
CA ARG A 4 15.46 -5.75 17.08
C ARG A 4 16.66 -6.32 17.86
N PHE A 5 17.82 -6.36 17.23
CA PHE A 5 19.05 -6.67 17.96
C PHE A 5 19.23 -5.73 19.15
N GLY A 6 19.47 -6.28 20.34
CA GLY A 6 19.56 -5.52 21.59
C GLY A 6 18.23 -5.36 22.37
N THR A 7 17.11 -5.88 21.87
CA THR A 7 15.86 -5.91 22.66
C THR A 7 15.89 -7.11 23.62
N THR A 8 15.51 -6.89 24.88
CA THR A 8 15.36 -7.96 25.88
C THR A 8 13.89 -8.20 26.15
N ILE A 9 13.45 -9.44 25.99
CA ILE A 9 12.12 -9.90 26.41
C ILE A 9 12.33 -10.77 27.64
N GLN A 10 11.73 -10.37 28.75
CA GLN A 10 11.73 -11.16 29.98
C GLN A 10 10.38 -11.87 30.11
N ILE A 11 10.43 -13.17 30.39
CA ILE A 11 9.24 -14.01 30.59
C ILE A 11 9.01 -14.10 32.10
N ASP A 12 7.80 -13.75 32.54
CA ASP A 12 7.38 -13.71 33.95
C ASP A 12 8.40 -13.01 34.88
N PRO A 13 8.78 -11.75 34.58
CA PRO A 13 9.75 -11.06 35.42
C PRO A 13 9.15 -10.76 36.79
N LEU A 14 10.01 -10.73 37.81
CA LEU A 14 9.60 -10.52 39.21
C LEU A 14 9.27 -9.05 39.56
N TYR A 15 8.98 -8.22 38.55
CA TYR A 15 8.64 -6.82 38.79
C TYR A 15 7.15 -6.67 39.15
N PRO A 16 6.78 -5.71 40.03
CA PRO A 16 5.40 -5.51 40.47
C PRO A 16 4.39 -5.34 39.33
N GLN A 17 4.81 -4.72 38.21
CA GLN A 17 3.97 -4.50 37.03
C GLN A 17 3.54 -5.84 36.40
N ALA A 18 4.42 -6.84 36.35
CA ALA A 18 4.11 -8.15 35.79
C ALA A 18 3.13 -8.93 36.68
N PHE A 19 3.29 -8.83 38.01
CA PHE A 19 2.34 -9.40 38.96
C PHE A 19 0.95 -8.76 38.87
N ALA A 20 0.89 -7.42 38.77
CA ALA A 20 -0.37 -6.70 38.59
C ALA A 20 -1.06 -7.09 37.28
N LEU A 21 -0.31 -7.16 36.18
CA LEU A 21 -0.81 -7.62 34.87
C LEU A 21 -1.34 -9.05 34.92
N LYS A 22 -0.63 -9.97 35.58
CA LYS A 22 -1.06 -11.36 35.73
C LYS A 22 -2.35 -11.47 36.53
N THR A 23 -2.42 -10.76 37.67
CA THR A 23 -3.62 -10.70 38.50
C THR A 23 -4.82 -10.17 37.73
N TRP A 24 -4.65 -9.02 37.05
CA TRP A 24 -5.69 -8.44 36.22
C TRP A 24 -6.12 -9.38 35.09
N SER A 25 -5.17 -10.03 34.42
CA SER A 25 -5.45 -11.01 33.37
C SER A 25 -6.32 -12.17 33.86
N ASP A 26 -6.08 -12.68 35.06
CA ASP A 26 -6.90 -13.73 35.67
C ASP A 26 -8.31 -13.24 36.03
N GLU A 27 -8.45 -12.00 36.50
CA GLU A 27 -9.74 -11.37 36.80
C GLU A 27 -10.60 -11.17 35.54
N ILE A 28 -10.00 -10.75 34.43
CA ILE A 28 -10.72 -10.46 33.18
C ILE A 28 -10.89 -11.68 32.26
N LYS A 29 -10.25 -12.81 32.58
CA LYS A 29 -10.32 -14.06 31.82
C LYS A 29 -11.75 -14.51 31.45
N PRO A 30 -12.75 -14.50 32.36
CA PRO A 30 -14.12 -14.86 31.99
C PRO A 30 -14.78 -13.85 31.05
N LEU A 31 -14.38 -12.57 31.08
CA LEU A 31 -14.88 -11.58 30.13
C LEU A 31 -14.26 -11.80 28.74
N LEU A 32 -12.95 -12.06 28.66
CA LEU A 32 -12.25 -12.32 27.39
C LEU A 32 -12.81 -13.55 26.65
N SER A 33 -13.12 -14.63 27.37
CA SER A 33 -13.67 -15.85 26.77
C SER A 33 -14.99 -15.61 26.04
N THR A 34 -15.81 -14.65 26.50
CA THR A 34 -17.06 -14.26 25.83
C THR A 34 -16.86 -13.49 24.52
N TYR A 35 -15.74 -12.78 24.37
CA TYR A 35 -15.41 -12.07 23.13
C TYR A 35 -14.81 -13.01 22.08
N THR A 36 -14.02 -14.00 22.50
CA THR A 36 -13.42 -14.98 21.60
C THR A 36 -14.46 -15.84 20.88
N THR A 37 -15.61 -16.11 21.51
CA THR A 37 -16.72 -16.86 20.89
C THR A 37 -17.51 -16.06 19.86
N LYS A 38 -17.48 -14.71 19.90
CA LYS A 38 -18.23 -13.84 18.98
C LYS A 38 -17.47 -13.50 17.70
N ASN A 39 -16.14 -13.55 17.71
CA ASN A 39 -15.29 -13.06 16.62
C ASN A 39 -14.61 -14.15 15.78
N THR A 40 -15.05 -15.41 15.87
CA THR A 40 -14.52 -16.49 15.01
C THR A 40 -15.15 -16.48 13.61
N THR A 41 -15.04 -15.36 12.89
CA THR A 41 -15.09 -15.36 11.42
C THR A 41 -13.71 -15.72 10.88
N ALA A 42 -13.67 -16.62 9.88
CA ALA A 42 -12.52 -17.42 9.43
C ALA A 42 -11.26 -16.67 8.90
N THR A 43 -11.13 -15.37 9.13
CA THR A 43 -10.03 -14.52 8.63
C THR A 43 -9.17 -14.02 9.80
N GLY A 44 -8.61 -14.96 10.56
CA GLY A 44 -7.67 -14.67 11.66
C GLY A 44 -6.28 -14.27 11.16
N SER A 45 -6.17 -13.18 10.39
CA SER A 45 -4.87 -12.64 9.98
C SER A 45 -4.60 -11.36 10.74
N LEU A 46 -3.80 -11.45 11.81
CA LEU A 46 -3.14 -10.31 12.40
C LEU A 46 -2.11 -9.82 11.38
N LEU A 47 -2.52 -8.87 10.53
CA LEU A 47 -1.59 -8.14 9.68
C LEU A 47 -0.62 -7.40 10.60
N PHE A 48 0.57 -7.96 10.77
CA PHE A 48 1.70 -7.24 11.35
C PHE A 48 1.98 -6.07 10.41
N VAL A 49 1.47 -4.90 10.74
CA VAL A 49 1.88 -3.65 10.10
C VAL A 49 3.35 -3.46 10.47
N PRO A 50 4.31 -3.56 9.53
CA PRO A 50 5.70 -3.29 9.83
C PRO A 50 5.79 -1.78 10.10
N PHE A 51 6.06 -1.41 11.35
CA PHE A 51 6.40 -0.03 11.72
C PHE A 51 7.87 0.21 11.38
N GLU A 52 8.11 0.43 10.10
CA GLU A 52 9.20 1.18 9.47
C GLU A 52 8.96 1.02 7.97
N GLU A 53 8.73 2.13 7.25
CA GLU A 53 8.74 2.13 5.79
C GLU A 53 10.15 1.74 5.33
N HIS A 54 10.40 0.44 5.22
CA HIS A 54 11.72 -0.07 4.86
C HIS A 54 12.02 0.35 3.42
N ILE A 55 13.03 1.20 3.26
CA ILE A 55 13.49 1.66 1.96
C ILE A 55 14.31 0.54 1.32
N VAL A 56 13.76 -0.05 0.27
CA VAL A 56 14.42 -1.09 -0.53
C VAL A 56 15.36 -0.39 -1.53
N PRO A 57 16.65 -0.78 -1.60
CA PRO A 57 17.54 -0.31 -2.66
C PRO A 57 17.03 -0.72 -4.04
N ILE A 58 17.21 0.14 -5.05
CA ILE A 58 16.70 -0.11 -6.42
C ILE A 58 17.19 -1.46 -6.97
N VAL A 59 18.44 -1.82 -6.68
CA VAL A 59 19.07 -3.09 -7.09
C VAL A 59 18.35 -4.33 -6.54
N ASN A 60 17.60 -4.20 -5.46
CA ASN A 60 16.90 -5.31 -4.80
C ASN A 60 15.39 -5.36 -5.14
N THR A 61 14.90 -4.47 -6.01
CA THR A 61 13.48 -4.47 -6.43
C THR A 61 13.08 -5.75 -7.15
N GLN A 62 13.97 -6.31 -7.97
CA GLN A 62 13.73 -7.58 -8.69
C GLN A 62 13.61 -8.80 -7.76
N GLN A 63 14.10 -8.69 -6.53
CA GLN A 63 14.05 -9.76 -5.53
C GLN A 63 12.77 -9.68 -4.68
N GLN A 64 11.95 -8.64 -4.83
CA GLN A 64 10.69 -8.49 -4.11
C GLN A 64 9.63 -9.43 -4.67
N SER A 65 8.69 -9.85 -3.81
CA SER A 65 7.60 -10.74 -4.23
C SER A 65 6.60 -10.02 -5.15
N LEU A 66 6.01 -10.76 -6.08
CA LEU A 66 5.04 -10.22 -7.03
C LEU A 66 3.81 -9.66 -6.28
N GLY A 67 3.45 -8.41 -6.55
CA GLY A 67 2.28 -7.75 -5.95
C GLY A 67 2.55 -7.08 -4.60
N GLN A 68 3.79 -7.09 -4.12
CA GLN A 68 4.17 -6.39 -2.89
C GLN A 68 4.42 -4.90 -3.15
N ILE A 69 3.93 -4.05 -2.24
CA ILE A 69 4.21 -2.61 -2.23
C ILE A 69 5.44 -2.38 -1.34
N PHE A 70 6.41 -1.62 -1.85
CA PHE A 70 7.63 -1.27 -1.12
C PHE A 70 8.05 0.17 -1.44
N HIS A 71 8.87 0.74 -0.56
CA HIS A 71 9.36 2.10 -0.69
C HIS A 71 10.77 2.08 -1.29
N VAL A 72 11.05 3.00 -2.21
CA VAL A 72 12.39 3.19 -2.78
C VAL A 72 12.79 4.65 -2.66
N GLN A 73 14.07 4.89 -2.40
CA GLN A 73 14.66 6.22 -2.53
C GLN A 73 15.41 6.27 -3.85
N ALA A 74 14.97 7.14 -4.75
CA ALA A 74 15.51 7.28 -6.09
C ALA A 74 15.52 8.75 -6.51
N GLN A 75 16.45 9.09 -7.40
CA GLN A 75 16.42 10.36 -8.11
C GLN A 75 15.85 10.13 -9.51
N LEU A 76 14.80 10.88 -9.86
CA LEU A 76 14.24 10.84 -11.21
C LEU A 76 15.19 11.57 -12.17
N SER A 77 15.68 10.87 -13.19
CA SER A 77 16.44 11.45 -14.30
C SER A 77 15.64 11.37 -15.59
N ILE A 78 15.20 12.53 -16.09
CA ILE A 78 14.51 12.63 -17.39
C ILE A 78 15.57 12.83 -18.46
N SER A 79 15.80 11.81 -19.29
CA SER A 79 16.88 11.81 -20.28
C SER A 79 16.46 12.28 -21.67
N ASN A 80 15.16 12.43 -21.94
CA ASN A 80 14.67 12.68 -23.30
C ASN A 80 13.52 13.69 -23.33
N GLU A 81 13.75 14.82 -24.02
CA GLU A 81 12.77 15.90 -24.23
C GLU A 81 11.52 15.45 -25.03
N THR A 82 11.59 14.31 -25.72
CA THR A 82 10.48 13.74 -26.49
C THR A 82 9.58 12.79 -25.69
N GLN A 83 9.89 12.53 -24.41
CA GLN A 83 9.02 11.72 -23.54
C GLN A 83 7.67 12.43 -23.35
N ARG A 84 6.61 11.80 -23.86
CA ARG A 84 5.24 12.28 -23.68
C ARG A 84 4.71 11.75 -22.34
N PHE A 85 4.77 12.60 -21.32
CA PHE A 85 4.20 12.30 -20.01
C PHE A 85 2.70 12.55 -19.90
N CYS A 86 2.08 13.01 -20.98
CA CYS A 86 0.67 13.37 -20.98
C CYS A 86 -0.05 12.62 -22.08
N VAL A 87 -1.09 11.89 -21.69
CA VAL A 87 -2.05 11.27 -22.59
C VAL A 87 -3.41 11.90 -22.42
N LEU A 88 -4.16 11.94 -23.51
CA LEU A 88 -5.55 12.39 -23.49
C LEU A 88 -6.44 11.17 -23.28
N VAL A 89 -7.28 11.23 -22.25
CA VAL A 89 -8.24 10.14 -21.95
C VAL A 89 -9.67 10.62 -22.01
N CYS A 90 -10.60 9.69 -22.23
CA CYS A 90 -12.02 9.94 -22.04
C CYS A 90 -12.28 10.43 -20.61
N SER A 91 -13.03 11.53 -20.48
CA SER A 91 -13.43 12.07 -19.17
C SER A 91 -14.21 11.05 -18.32
N ASP A 92 -14.97 10.16 -18.97
CA ASP A 92 -15.80 9.15 -18.32
C ASP A 92 -15.09 7.80 -18.18
N CYS A 93 -14.88 7.07 -19.29
CA CYS A 93 -14.37 5.69 -19.28
C CYS A 93 -12.85 5.57 -19.19
N LYS A 94 -12.12 6.69 -19.16
CA LYS A 94 -10.64 6.75 -19.05
C LYS A 94 -9.87 6.04 -20.17
N GLN A 95 -10.53 5.62 -21.24
CA GLN A 95 -9.87 5.06 -22.43
C GLN A 95 -8.86 6.07 -23.01
N ILE A 96 -7.65 5.60 -23.30
CA ILE A 96 -6.56 6.40 -23.87
C ILE A 96 -6.81 6.66 -25.35
N PHE A 97 -6.55 7.90 -25.79
CA PHE A 97 -6.63 8.29 -27.19
C PHE A 97 -5.23 8.64 -27.72
N PRO A 98 -4.75 7.97 -28.79
CA PRO A 98 -3.39 8.16 -29.31
C PRO A 98 -3.20 9.42 -30.17
N ARG A 99 -4.22 10.27 -30.34
CA ARG A 99 -4.16 11.44 -31.24
C ARG A 99 -3.50 12.66 -30.59
N ASN A 100 -2.83 13.45 -31.43
CA ASN A 100 -2.24 14.75 -31.09
C ASN A 100 -3.27 15.72 -30.49
N TRP A 101 -2.78 16.58 -29.60
CA TRP A 101 -3.52 17.65 -28.94
C TRP A 101 -4.40 18.41 -29.92
N SER A 102 -5.71 18.22 -29.84
CA SER A 102 -6.66 19.04 -30.59
C SER A 102 -7.84 19.37 -29.68
N GLN A 103 -8.29 20.63 -29.72
CA GLN A 103 -9.40 21.13 -28.92
C GLN A 103 -10.79 20.67 -29.42
N ARG A 104 -10.84 19.61 -30.24
CA ARG A 104 -12.09 19.13 -30.83
C ARG A 104 -12.83 18.23 -29.85
N ARG A 105 -14.16 18.17 -29.97
CA ARG A 105 -14.97 17.14 -29.30
C ARG A 105 -14.67 15.78 -29.95
N PHE A 106 -14.49 14.75 -29.14
CA PHE A 106 -14.14 13.40 -29.61
C PHE A 106 -15.30 12.44 -29.39
N TYR A 107 -15.55 11.55 -30.34
CA TYR A 107 -16.52 10.48 -30.16
C TYR A 107 -15.84 9.30 -29.46
N CYS A 108 -16.24 9.02 -28.22
CA CYS A 108 -15.78 7.81 -27.52
C CYS A 108 -16.67 6.63 -27.93
N THR A 109 -16.07 5.60 -28.52
CA THR A 109 -16.80 4.39 -28.95
C THR A 109 -17.31 3.58 -27.75
N THR A 110 -16.59 3.59 -26.63
CA THR A 110 -16.99 2.93 -25.38
C THR A 110 -18.20 3.62 -24.75
N CYS A 111 -18.19 4.96 -24.64
CA CYS A 111 -19.31 5.72 -24.09
C CYS A 111 -20.41 6.04 -25.11
N ARG A 112 -20.18 5.72 -26.40
CA ARG A 112 -21.05 6.02 -27.55
C ARG A 112 -21.54 7.47 -27.60
N ARG A 113 -20.69 8.42 -27.22
CA ARG A 113 -21.03 9.84 -27.16
C ARG A 113 -19.84 10.74 -27.44
N SER A 114 -20.16 11.97 -27.85
CA SER A 114 -19.20 13.05 -27.95
C SER A 114 -18.77 13.49 -26.54
N ILE A 115 -17.46 13.53 -26.30
CA ILE A 115 -16.86 13.83 -25.00
C ILE A 115 -15.71 14.83 -25.14
N HIS A 116 -15.37 15.46 -24.01
CA HIS A 116 -14.11 16.16 -23.84
C HIS A 116 -13.04 15.17 -23.37
N LEU A 117 -11.86 15.28 -23.97
CA LEU A 117 -10.68 14.58 -23.47
C LEU A 117 -10.07 15.37 -22.32
N THR A 118 -9.61 14.66 -21.30
CA THR A 118 -8.89 15.26 -20.18
C THR A 118 -7.42 14.84 -20.26
N PRO A 119 -6.46 15.77 -20.15
CA PRO A 119 -5.06 15.41 -20.02
C PRO A 119 -4.84 14.64 -18.74
N ARG A 120 -4.10 13.54 -18.84
CA ARG A 120 -3.66 12.71 -17.72
C ARG A 120 -2.19 12.46 -17.84
N TYR A 121 -1.54 12.47 -16.68
CA TYR A 121 -0.16 12.08 -16.58
C TYR A 121 -0.05 10.57 -16.81
N GLN A 122 0.83 10.16 -17.72
CA GLN A 122 1.22 8.77 -17.93
C GLN A 122 2.73 8.68 -17.79
N GLU A 123 3.16 7.96 -16.77
CA GLU A 123 4.57 7.60 -16.60
C GLU A 123 4.87 6.37 -17.45
N ASN A 124 5.65 6.56 -18.51
CA ASN A 124 6.42 5.47 -19.10
C ASN A 124 7.84 5.57 -18.56
N ILE A 125 8.01 5.25 -17.27
CA ILE A 125 9.34 5.14 -16.69
C ILE A 125 9.92 3.84 -17.22
N PHE A 126 10.76 3.94 -18.26
CA PHE A 126 11.63 2.86 -18.67
C PHE A 126 12.73 2.75 -17.60
N THR A 127 12.62 1.74 -16.74
CA THR A 127 13.75 1.20 -15.97
C THR A 127 14.54 0.22 -16.82
#